data_AF-A0A6B1HC56-F1
#
_entry.id   AF-A0A6B1HC56-F1
#
_cell.length_a   1.000
_cell.length_b   1.000
_cell.length_c   1.000
_cell.angle_alpha   90.00
_cell.angle_beta   90.00
_cell.angle_gamma   90.00
#
_symmetry.space_group_name_H-M   'P 1'
#
loop_
_entity.id
_entity.type
_entity.pdbx_description
1 polymer ?
#
loop_
_entity_poly.entity_id
_entity_poly.type
_entity_poly.pdbx_seq_one_letter_code
_entity_poly.pdbx_strand_id
1 'polypeptide(L)'
;MQFVNAVIAVALLVLAVLNLGDPSGASMFLFGAVLAAVALKHWLGARSVRVLAFLAAGTLFCYFGQFFYLVPHLQPSWYWEWRGDALQAAALLFSGFVMIPVLSEYSCRMKATRECERGRREFESRKPLLAGFRGFGIGP
;
A
#
# COMPACT_ATOMS: atom_id res chain seq x y z
N MET A 1 2.74 12.41 2.65
CA MET A 1 2.93 10.95 2.48
C MET A 1 3.79 10.58 1.27
N GLN A 2 3.75 11.34 0.15
CA GLN A 2 4.56 11.03 -1.05
C GLN A 2 6.06 10.85 -0.77
N PHE A 3 6.65 11.67 0.09
CA PHE A 3 8.06 11.55 0.47
C PHE A 3 8.36 10.24 1.23
N VAL A 4 7.44 9.83 2.12
CA VAL A 4 7.55 8.56 2.86
C VAL A 4 7.46 7.39 1.88
N ASN A 5 6.51 7.38 0.95
CA ASN A 5 6.43 6.32 -0.07
C ASN A 5 7.64 6.31 -1.00
N ALA A 6 8.25 7.46 -1.29
CA ALA A 6 9.47 7.54 -2.08
C ALA A 6 10.64 6.87 -1.36
N VAL A 7 10.85 7.20 -0.08
CA VAL A 7 11.87 6.59 0.77
C VAL A 7 11.65 5.08 0.89
N ILE A 8 10.40 4.65 1.03
CA ILE A 8 10.00 3.24 1.08
C ILE A 8 10.30 2.52 -0.23
N ALA A 9 9.94 3.11 -1.38
CA ALA A 9 10.22 2.52 -2.69
C ALA A 9 11.72 2.38 -2.92
N VAL A 10 12.52 3.38 -2.53
CA VAL A 10 13.98 3.33 -2.60
C VAL A 10 14.54 2.25 -1.67
N ALA A 11 14.07 2.17 -0.42
CA ALA A 11 14.51 1.15 0.53
C ALA A 11 14.21 -0.28 0.05
N LEU A 12 13.01 -0.53 -0.50
CA LEU A 12 12.65 -1.82 -1.07
C LEU A 12 13.45 -2.14 -2.34
N LEU A 13 13.78 -1.12 -3.15
CA LEU A 13 14.62 -1.29 -4.34
C LEU A 13 16.06 -1.65 -3.96
N VAL A 14 16.63 -0.99 -2.95
CA VAL A 14 17.94 -1.35 -2.40
C VAL A 14 17.93 -2.79 -1.87
N LEU A 15 16.89 -3.18 -1.12
CA LEU A 15 16.73 -4.56 -0.64
C LEU A 15 16.60 -5.58 -1.77
N ALA A 16 15.93 -5.24 -2.87
CA ALA A 16 15.83 -6.09 -4.05
C ALA A 16 17.19 -6.28 -4.75
N VAL A 17 17.99 -5.21 -4.85
CA VAL A 17 19.36 -5.29 -5.39
C VAL A 17 20.26 -6.12 -4.49
N LEU A 18 20.14 -5.97 -3.16
CA LEU A 18 20.93 -6.77 -2.21
C LEU A 18 20.54 -8.26 -2.23
N ASN A 19 19.28 -8.60 -2.55
CA ASN A 19 18.79 -9.97 -2.65
C ASN A 19 18.86 -10.56 -4.08
N LEU A 20 19.59 -9.94 -5.02
CA LEU A 20 19.76 -10.46 -6.39
C LEU A 20 20.32 -11.90 -6.44
N GLY A 21 20.98 -12.36 -5.38
CA GLY A 21 21.45 -13.73 -5.26
C GLY A 21 20.33 -14.78 -5.15
N ASP A 22 19.15 -14.41 -4.65
CA ASP A 22 17.97 -15.27 -4.55
C ASP A 22 16.84 -14.74 -5.45
N PRO A 23 16.55 -15.38 -6.59
CA PRO A 23 15.58 -14.87 -7.57
C PRO A 23 14.15 -14.79 -7.01
N SER A 24 13.81 -15.65 -6.04
CA SER A 24 12.51 -15.64 -5.36
C SER A 24 12.36 -14.41 -4.45
N GLY A 25 13.39 -14.10 -3.65
CA GLY A 25 13.39 -12.95 -2.73
C GLY A 25 13.39 -11.61 -3.47
N ALA A 26 14.27 -11.46 -4.48
CA ALA A 26 14.38 -10.23 -5.26
C ALA A 26 13.04 -9.85 -5.94
N SER A 27 12.30 -10.84 -6.46
CA SER A 27 11.02 -10.60 -7.12
C SER A 27 9.94 -10.07 -6.16
N MET A 28 9.90 -10.57 -4.92
CA MET A 28 8.95 -10.10 -3.90
C MET A 28 9.27 -8.67 -3.47
N PHE A 29 10.54 -8.31 -3.28
CA PHE A 29 10.94 -6.94 -2.94
C PHE A 29 10.69 -5.97 -4.10
N LEU A 30 10.94 -6.39 -5.34
CA LEU A 30 10.60 -5.62 -6.54
C LEU A 30 9.10 -5.37 -6.65
N PHE A 31 8.28 -6.39 -6.39
CA PHE A 31 6.82 -6.23 -6.43
C PHE A 31 6.35 -5.20 -5.40
N GLY A 32 6.92 -5.24 -4.19
CA GLY A 32 6.66 -4.24 -3.16
C GLY A 32 7.13 -2.83 -3.54
N ALA A 33 8.31 -2.71 -4.15
CA ALA A 33 8.83 -1.43 -4.64
C ALA A 33 7.95 -0.84 -5.75
N VAL A 34 7.45 -1.67 -6.67
CA VAL A 34 6.52 -1.26 -7.72
C VAL A 34 5.19 -0.79 -7.12
N LEU A 35 4.63 -1.51 -6.14
CA LEU A 35 3.41 -1.08 -5.45
C LEU A 35 3.62 0.29 -4.78
N ALA A 36 4.72 0.48 -4.06
CA ALA A 36 5.07 1.76 -3.45
C ALA A 36 5.26 2.87 -4.50
N ALA A 37 5.93 2.59 -5.62
CA ALA A 37 6.12 3.55 -6.71
C ALA A 37 4.80 3.93 -7.40
N VAL A 38 3.89 2.97 -7.57
CA VAL A 38 2.55 3.25 -8.10
C VAL A 38 1.72 4.07 -7.11
N ALA A 39 1.95 3.94 -5.80
CA ALA A 39 1.36 4.82 -4.79
C ALA A 39 1.73 6.30 -4.97
N LEU A 40 2.90 6.62 -5.55
CA LEU A 40 3.28 8.00 -5.86
C LEU A 40 2.49 8.59 -7.04
N LYS A 41 1.97 7.78 -7.95
CA LYS A 41 1.21 8.28 -9.09
C LYS A 41 -0.15 8.81 -8.64
N HIS A 42 -0.36 10.11 -8.81
CA HIS A 42 -1.61 10.79 -8.43
C HIS A 42 -2.83 10.34 -9.27
N TRP A 43 -2.62 9.82 -10.49
CA TRP A 43 -3.68 9.54 -11.47
C TRP A 43 -4.39 8.18 -11.31
N LEU A 44 -4.40 7.56 -10.12
CA LEU A 44 -5.10 6.29 -9.93
C LEU A 44 -6.60 6.47 -9.73
N GLY A 45 -7.40 5.84 -10.58
CA GLY A 45 -8.84 5.75 -10.43
C GLY A 45 -9.25 4.93 -9.19
N ALA A 46 -10.48 5.16 -8.71
CA ALA A 46 -11.00 4.55 -7.49
C ALA A 46 -10.97 3.00 -7.47
N ARG A 47 -11.14 2.36 -8.64
CA ARG A 47 -11.04 0.89 -8.77
C ARG A 47 -9.60 0.41 -8.62
N SER A 48 -8.65 1.11 -9.24
CA SER A 48 -7.22 0.77 -9.16
C SER A 48 -6.70 0.88 -7.74
N VAL A 49 -7.10 1.91 -6.98
CA VAL A 49 -6.72 2.07 -5.57
C VAL A 49 -7.17 0.88 -4.72
N ARG A 50 -8.36 0.33 -4.97
CA ARG A 50 -8.86 -0.87 -4.24
C ARG A 50 -8.01 -2.10 -4.55
N VAL A 51 -7.76 -2.36 -5.83
CA VAL A 51 -6.94 -3.52 -6.25
C VAL A 51 -5.53 -3.40 -5.68
N LEU A 52 -4.92 -2.21 -5.72
CA LEU A 52 -3.61 -1.98 -5.13
C LEU A 52 -3.61 -2.14 -3.61
N ALA A 53 -4.66 -1.70 -2.90
CA ALA A 53 -4.77 -1.91 -1.46
C ALA A 53 -4.82 -3.41 -1.11
N PHE A 54 -5.60 -4.20 -1.85
CA PHE A 54 -5.64 -5.65 -1.66
C PHE A 54 -4.30 -6.32 -2.00
N LEU A 55 -3.65 -5.90 -3.09
CA LEU A 55 -2.33 -6.42 -3.46
C LEU A 55 -1.27 -6.07 -2.41
N ALA A 56 -1.24 -4.83 -1.92
CA ALA A 56 -0.33 -4.41 -0.86
C ALA A 56 -0.55 -5.21 0.43
N ALA A 57 -1.80 -5.47 0.80
CA ALA A 57 -2.13 -6.29 1.96
C ALA A 57 -1.69 -7.75 1.76
N GLY A 58 -1.93 -8.32 0.57
CA GLY A 58 -1.43 -9.65 0.23
C GLY A 58 0.10 -9.72 0.31
N THR A 59 0.79 -8.72 -0.22
CA THR A 59 2.26 -8.64 -0.22
C THR A 59 2.81 -8.54 1.21
N LEU A 60 2.15 -7.75 2.06
CA LEU A 60 2.45 -7.67 3.50
C LEU A 60 2.37 -9.05 4.17
N PHE A 61 1.27 -9.78 3.96
CA PHE A 61 1.10 -11.12 4.49
C PHE A 61 2.13 -12.10 3.96
N CYS A 62 2.50 -12.00 2.68
CA CYS A 62 3.56 -12.81 2.10
C CYS A 62 4.92 -12.54 2.77
N TYR A 63 5.28 -11.29 3.04
CA TYR A 63 6.53 -10.97 3.75
C TYR A 63 6.56 -11.59 5.15
N PHE A 64 5.48 -11.43 5.93
CA PHE A 64 5.40 -12.06 7.26
C PHE A 64 5.35 -13.58 7.19
N GLY A 65 4.63 -14.16 6.23
CA GLY A 65 4.56 -15.62 6.03
C GLY A 65 5.94 -16.21 5.70
N GLN A 66 6.68 -15.55 4.81
CA GLN A 66 8.05 -15.96 4.46
C GLN A 66 9.00 -15.81 5.65
N PHE A 67 8.83 -14.75 6.45
CA PHE A 67 9.56 -14.58 7.70
C PHE A 67 9.29 -15.76 8.66
N PHE A 68 8.02 -16.08 8.93
CA PHE A 68 7.67 -17.20 9.82
C PHE A 68 8.12 -18.57 9.28
N TYR A 69 8.23 -18.73 7.96
CA TYR A 69 8.81 -19.92 7.34
C TYR A 69 10.33 -20.01 7.53
N LEU A 70 11.03 -18.87 7.46
CA LEU A 70 12.47 -18.81 7.68
C LEU A 70 12.83 -19.03 9.15
N VAL A 71 12.12 -18.40 10.10
CA VAL A 71 12.39 -18.45 11.55
C VAL A 71 12.76 -19.84 12.11
N PRO A 72 12.04 -20.95 11.84
CA PRO A 72 12.42 -22.27 12.35
C PRO A 72 13.73 -22.80 11.76
N HIS A 73 14.12 -22.37 10.56
CA HIS A 73 15.39 -22.73 9.92
C HIS A 73 16.58 -21.90 10.45
N LEU A 74 16.33 -20.78 11.14
CA LEU A 74 17.37 -19.96 11.77
C LEU A 74 17.85 -20.50 13.13
N GLN A 75 17.06 -21.34 13.82
CA GLN A 75 17.44 -21.85 15.16
C GLN A 75 18.79 -22.60 15.20
N PRO A 76 19.15 -23.47 14.23
CA PRO A 76 20.42 -24.19 14.27
C PRO A 76 21.63 -23.36 13.79
N SER A 77 21.45 -22.36 12.92
CA SER A 77 22.54 -21.59 12.30
C SER A 77 22.92 -20.31 13.04
N TRP A 78 22.07 -19.81 13.95
CA TRP A 78 22.25 -18.54 14.65
C TRP A 78 23.58 -18.40 15.43
N TYR A 79 24.08 -19.50 16.01
CA TYR A 79 25.29 -19.45 16.85
C TYR A 79 26.59 -19.51 16.06
N TRP A 80 26.60 -20.08 14.86
CA TRP A 80 27.84 -20.36 14.11
C TRP A 80 27.99 -19.53 12.83
N GLU A 81 26.90 -19.13 12.18
CA GLU A 81 26.97 -18.48 10.88
C GLU A 81 26.08 -17.23 10.88
N TRP A 82 26.68 -16.08 11.18
CA TRP A 82 26.09 -14.74 10.99
C TRP A 82 25.90 -14.38 9.50
N ARG A 83 25.62 -15.36 8.64
CA ARG A 83 25.69 -15.23 7.19
C ARG A 83 24.30 -15.36 6.56
N GLY A 84 23.91 -14.34 5.79
CA GLY A 84 22.76 -14.35 4.87
C GLY A 84 21.38 -14.35 5.52
N ASP A 85 21.07 -15.40 6.27
CA ASP A 85 19.70 -15.76 6.64
C ASP A 85 19.09 -14.82 7.68
N ALA A 86 19.89 -14.36 8.64
CA ALA A 86 19.46 -13.37 9.64
C ALA A 86 19.19 -11.99 9.02
N LEU A 87 20.00 -11.58 8.05
CA LEU A 87 19.80 -10.33 7.31
C LEU A 87 18.54 -10.42 6.43
N GLN A 88 18.30 -11.58 5.81
CA GLN A 88 17.12 -11.82 4.99
C GLN A 88 15.83 -11.84 5.83
N ALA A 89 15.86 -12.46 7.01
CA ALA A 89 14.74 -12.43 7.95
C ALA A 89 14.45 -11.00 8.46
N ALA A 90 15.50 -10.23 8.80
CA ALA A 90 15.35 -8.82 9.18
C ALA A 90 14.81 -7.95 8.03
N ALA A 91 15.25 -8.20 6.81
CA ALA A 91 14.75 -7.53 5.60
C ALA A 91 13.26 -7.80 5.35
N LEU A 92 12.81 -9.05 5.52
CA LEU A 92 11.40 -9.43 5.39
C LEU A 92 10.52 -8.81 6.48
N LEU A 93 11.02 -8.75 7.72
CA LEU A 93 10.35 -8.04 8.81
C LEU A 93 10.22 -6.54 8.49
N PHE A 94 11.33 -5.91 8.09
CA PHE A 94 11.36 -4.49 7.79
C PHE A 94 10.46 -4.14 6.61
N SER A 95 10.46 -4.95 5.53
CA SER A 95 9.58 -4.75 4.38
C SER A 95 8.10 -4.89 4.75
N GLY A 96 7.76 -5.80 5.67
CA GLY A 96 6.44 -5.90 6.28
C GLY A 96 6.02 -4.60 6.95
N PHE A 97 6.80 -4.10 7.91
CA PHE A 97 6.45 -2.86 8.62
C PHE A 97 6.36 -1.64 7.69
N VAL A 98 7.23 -1.58 6.70
CA VAL A 98 7.27 -0.52 5.69
C VAL A 98 6.03 -0.50 4.78
N MET A 99 5.34 -1.64 4.61
CA MET A 99 4.08 -1.69 3.84
C MET A 99 2.86 -1.15 4.59
N ILE A 100 2.92 -1.02 5.92
CA ILE A 100 1.83 -0.48 6.75
C ILE A 100 1.47 0.98 6.39
N PRO A 101 2.42 1.94 6.30
CA PRO A 101 2.10 3.30 5.87
C PRO A 101 1.59 3.38 4.42
N VAL A 102 2.08 2.50 3.53
CA VAL A 102 1.59 2.41 2.14
C VAL A 102 0.11 2.00 2.11
N LEU A 103 -0.27 1.00 2.91
CA LEU A 103 -1.66 0.58 3.10
C LEU A 103 -2.52 1.69 3.71
N SER A 104 -1.98 2.42 4.69
CA SER A 104 -2.66 3.56 5.31
C SER A 104 -3.03 4.62 4.28
N GLU A 105 -2.12 4.98 3.36
CA GLU A 105 -2.42 5.94 2.30
C GLU A 105 -3.51 5.44 1.34
N TYR A 106 -3.45 4.18 0.92
CA TYR A 106 -4.50 3.60 0.07
C TYR A 106 -5.87 3.59 0.77
N SER A 107 -5.91 3.28 2.06
CA SER A 107 -7.13 3.32 2.86
C SER A 107 -7.67 4.74 3.01
N CYS A 108 -6.80 5.73 3.28
CA CYS A 108 -7.17 7.14 3.33
C CYS A 108 -7.75 7.63 1.99
N ARG A 109 -7.13 7.27 0.86
CA ARG A 109 -7.62 7.61 -0.49
C ARG A 109 -8.98 6.99 -0.78
N MET A 110 -9.17 5.74 -0.35
CA MET A 110 -10.42 5.02 -0.50
C MET A 110 -11.54 5.66 0.34
N LYS A 111 -11.24 6.07 1.58
CA LYS A 111 -12.18 6.78 2.45
C LYS A 111 -12.53 8.15 1.88
N ALA A 112 -11.56 8.94 1.43
CA ALA A 112 -11.79 10.23 0.79
C ALA A 112 -12.68 10.12 -0.46
N THR A 113 -12.47 9.09 -1.28
CA THR A 113 -13.31 8.83 -2.46
C THR A 113 -14.75 8.48 -2.07
N ARG A 114 -14.94 7.65 -1.03
CA ARG A 114 -16.29 7.29 -0.54
C ARG A 114 -17.05 8.49 0.00
N GLU A 115 -16.39 9.34 0.80
CA GLU A 115 -17.02 10.56 1.33
C GLU A 115 -17.37 11.54 0.20
N CYS A 116 -16.51 11.67 -0.81
CA CYS A 116 -16.78 12.51 -1.97
C CYS A 116 -17.96 11.99 -2.82
N GLU A 117 -18.05 10.67 -3.02
CA GLU A 117 -19.22 10.05 -3.69
C GLU A 117 -20.50 10.22 -2.88
N ARG A 118 -20.42 10.11 -1.54
CA ARG A 118 -21.55 10.32 -0.63
C ARG A 118 -22.06 11.75 -0.70
N GLY A 119 -21.19 12.75 -0.61
CA GLY A 119 -21.55 14.16 -0.76
C GLY A 119 -22.15 14.46 -2.13
N ARG A 120 -21.65 13.84 -3.21
CA ARG A 120 -22.23 14.00 -4.56
C ARG A 120 -23.65 13.46 -4.63
N ARG A 121 -23.93 12.32 -3.99
CA ARG A 121 -25.29 11.72 -3.94
C ARG A 121 -26.25 12.57 -3.13
N GLU A 122 -25.80 13.14 -2.00
CA GLU A 122 -26.61 14.06 -1.20
C GLU A 122 -26.89 15.37 -1.95
N PHE A 123 -25.93 15.86 -2.74
CA PHE A 123 -26.16 17.03 -3.59
C PHE A 123 -27.15 16.72 -4.72
N GLU A 124 -26.98 15.58 -5.40
CA GLU A 124 -27.92 15.07 -6.42
C GLU A 124 -29.35 14.90 -5.88
N SER A 125 -29.52 14.33 -4.68
CA SER A 125 -30.85 14.17 -4.08
C SER A 125 -31.51 15.50 -3.69
N ARG A 126 -30.71 16.54 -3.42
CA ARG A 126 -31.19 17.90 -3.13
C ARG A 126 -31.42 18.77 -4.36
N LYS A 127 -30.93 18.39 -5.55
CA LYS A 127 -31.19 19.12 -6.82
C LYS A 127 -32.68 19.38 -7.10
N PRO A 128 -33.62 18.41 -6.96
CA PRO A 128 -35.04 18.68 -7.21
C PRO A 128 -35.66 19.66 -6.20
N LEU A 129 -35.22 19.64 -4.94
CA LEU A 129 -35.66 20.59 -3.91
C LEU A 129 -35.17 22.02 -4.19
N LEU A 130 -33.91 22.17 -4.62
CA LEU A 130 -33.35 23.46 -5.02
C LEU A 130 -33.98 24.01 -6.30
N ALA A 131 -34.38 23.14 -7.23
CA ALA A 131 -35.15 23.53 -8.42
C ALA A 131 -36.56 24.02 -8.07
N GLY A 132 -37.22 23.40 -7.08
CA GLY A 132 -38.52 23.86 -6.56
C GLY A 132 -38.46 25.23 -5.88
N PHE A 133 -37.37 25.55 -5.17
CA PHE A 133 -37.18 26.87 -4.56
C PHE A 133 -36.92 28.00 -5.57
N ARG A 134 -36.38 27.70 -6.76
CA ARG A 134 -36.28 28.69 -7.85
C ARG A 134 -37.64 29.06 -8.46
N GLY A 135 -38.68 28.25 -8.27
CA GLY A 135 -40.05 28.58 -8.66
C GLY A 135 -40.78 29.49 -7.66
N PHE A 136 -40.22 29.69 -6.46
CA PHE A 136 -40.77 30.53 -5.39
C PHE A 136 -40.02 31.88 -5.27
N GLY A 137 -39.45 32.35 -6.38
CA GLY A 137 -38.94 33.72 -6.50
C GLY A 137 -40.09 34.69 -6.76
N ILE A 138 -40.62 35.27 -5.68
CA ILE A 138 -41.17 36.63 -5.55
C ILE A 138 -41.78 37.21 -6.84
N GLY A 139 -43.12 37.16 -6.90
CA GLY A 139 -43.91 38.01 -7.79
C GLY A 139 -43.65 39.50 -7.55
N PRO A 140 -44.00 40.34 -8.55
CA PRO A 140 -43.47 41.68 -8.82
C PRO A 140 -43.52 42.66 -7.64
#